data_AF-A0A6H9S6S7-F1
#
_entry.id   AF-A0A6H9S6S7-F1
#
_cell.length_a   1.000
_cell.length_b   1.000
_cell.length_c   1.000
_cell.angle_alpha   90.00
_cell.angle_beta   90.00
_cell.angle_gamma   90.00
#
_symmetry.space_group_name_H-M   'P 1'
#
loop_
_entity.id
_entity.type
_entity.pdbx_description
1 polymer ?
#
loop_
_entity_poly.entity_id
_entity_poly.type
_entity_poly.pdbx_seq_one_letter_code
_entity_poly.pdbx_strand_id
1 'polypeptide(L)'
;LFDSRIWHAAGVNRTDLPRRCLTLTFTRSYFKPQFDYCRALGEDFCRSQTPSMQQLLGWYARTPSTLHEWYQPEEQRFYRKSQE
;
A
#
# COMPACT_ATOMS: atom_id res chain seq x y z
N LEU A 1 -12.92 10.83 -6.61
CA LEU A 1 -11.57 10.94 -6.01
C LEU A 1 -11.54 12.23 -5.21
N PHE A 2 -11.06 12.21 -3.98
CA PHE A 2 -10.91 13.42 -3.17
C PHE A 2 -9.50 13.46 -2.57
N ASP A 3 -9.01 14.67 -2.31
CA ASP A 3 -7.77 14.88 -1.58
C ASP A 3 -8.02 14.73 -0.08
N SER A 4 -7.22 13.93 0.62
CA SER A 4 -7.40 13.66 2.04
C SER A 4 -7.25 14.90 2.94
N ARG A 5 -6.79 16.03 2.41
CA ARG A 5 -6.74 17.34 3.09
C ARG A 5 -8.10 18.04 3.17
N ILE A 6 -9.12 17.54 2.50
CA ILE A 6 -10.48 18.12 2.52
C ILE A 6 -11.22 17.59 3.74
N TRP A 7 -11.99 18.44 4.43
CA TRP A 7 -12.91 17.99 5.48
C TRP A 7 -14.01 17.09 4.91
N HIS A 8 -14.14 15.88 5.42
CA HIS A 8 -15.15 14.93 4.94
C HIS A 8 -15.51 13.91 6.03
N ALA A 9 -16.72 13.34 5.93
CA ALA A 9 -17.20 12.25 6.78
C ALA A 9 -18.28 11.44 6.06
N ALA A 10 -18.53 10.22 6.52
CA ALA A 10 -19.69 9.44 6.08
C ALA A 10 -21.00 10.11 6.55
N GLY A 11 -22.00 10.18 5.67
CA GLY A 11 -23.34 10.65 6.03
C GLY A 11 -24.20 9.59 6.74
N VAL A 12 -25.27 10.04 7.39
CA VAL A 12 -26.30 9.17 7.99
C VAL A 12 -27.09 8.48 6.88
N ASN A 13 -27.18 7.15 6.93
CA ASN A 13 -28.05 6.40 6.02
C ASN A 13 -29.49 6.42 6.56
N ARG A 14 -30.45 6.91 5.76
CA ARG A 14 -31.87 7.02 6.14
C ARG A 14 -32.77 5.98 5.47
N THR A 15 -32.18 5.06 4.71
CA THR A 15 -32.91 3.95 4.08
C THR A 15 -32.77 2.68 4.91
N ASP A 16 -33.58 1.68 4.60
CA ASP A 16 -33.52 0.32 5.13
C ASP A 16 -32.52 -0.59 4.39
N LEU A 17 -31.84 -0.06 3.36
CA LEU A 17 -30.88 -0.80 2.55
C LEU A 17 -29.42 -0.53 2.99
N PRO A 18 -28.54 -1.55 2.93
CA PRO A 18 -27.13 -1.37 3.26
C PRO A 18 -26.41 -0.50 2.22
N ARG A 19 -25.67 0.51 2.69
CA ARG A 19 -24.73 1.29 1.86
C ARG A 19 -23.33 0.68 1.91
N ARG A 20 -22.88 0.09 0.80
CA ARG A 20 -21.56 -0.54 0.68
C ARG A 20 -20.61 0.34 -0.12
N CYS A 21 -19.36 0.44 0.32
CA CYS A 21 -18.32 1.20 -0.37
C CYS A 21 -16.97 0.53 -0.17
N LEU A 22 -16.11 0.57 -1.20
CA LEU A 22 -14.70 0.23 -1.08
C LEU A 22 -13.91 1.54 -0.98
N THR A 23 -13.27 1.76 0.16
CA THR A 23 -12.43 2.94 0.38
C THR A 23 -10.99 2.59 -0.01
N LEU A 24 -10.53 3.15 -1.11
CA LEU A 24 -9.16 2.99 -1.59
C LEU A 24 -8.36 4.27 -1.30
N THR A 25 -7.32 4.14 -0.48
CA THR A 25 -6.44 5.26 -0.12
C THR A 25 -5.08 5.04 -0.72
N PHE A 26 -4.61 6.04 -1.47
CA PHE A 26 -3.27 6.08 -2.06
C PHE A 26 -2.44 7.10 -1.31
N THR A 27 -1.17 6.77 -1.08
CA THR A 27 -0.22 7.64 -0.41
C THR A 27 1.07 7.69 -1.21
N ARG A 28 1.92 8.70 -0.93
CA ARG A 28 3.28 8.72 -1.48
C ARG A 28 4.08 7.55 -0.92
N SER A 29 5.05 7.07 -1.69
CA SER A 29 5.90 5.90 -1.39
C SER A 29 6.58 5.93 -0.02
N TYR A 30 6.86 7.11 0.52
CA TYR A 30 7.49 7.29 1.83
C TYR A 30 6.51 7.21 3.02
N PHE A 31 5.21 7.28 2.80
CA PHE A 31 4.22 6.95 3.83
C PHE A 31 4.04 5.44 3.89
N LYS A 32 4.13 4.88 5.10
CA LYS A 32 3.88 3.45 5.28
C LYS A 32 2.39 3.18 5.13
N PRO A 33 1.99 2.19 4.30
CA PRO A 33 0.60 1.78 4.19
C PRO A 33 0.03 1.35 5.54
N GLN A 34 -1.28 1.52 5.72
CA GLN A 34 -1.98 1.04 6.92
C GLN A 34 -1.92 -0.49 7.07
N PHE A 35 -1.72 -1.20 5.95
CA PHE A 35 -1.67 -2.66 5.89
C PHE A 35 -0.52 -3.14 5.02
N ASP A 36 0.18 -4.18 5.46
CA ASP A 36 1.28 -4.80 4.71
C ASP A 36 0.72 -5.83 3.72
N TYR A 37 0.28 -5.34 2.56
CA TYR A 37 -0.29 -6.17 1.50
C TYR A 37 0.70 -7.22 0.98
N CYS A 38 1.99 -6.88 0.89
CA CYS A 38 2.98 -7.82 0.40
C CYS A 38 3.17 -9.02 1.33
N ARG A 39 3.22 -8.80 2.65
CA ARG A 39 3.26 -9.94 3.59
C ARG A 39 1.96 -10.73 3.59
N ALA A 40 0.81 -10.07 3.51
CA ALA A 40 -0.48 -10.74 3.56
C ALA A 40 -0.77 -11.60 2.31
N LEU A 41 -0.38 -11.12 1.13
CA LEU A 41 -0.61 -11.80 -0.15
C LEU A 41 0.50 -12.79 -0.51
N GLY A 42 1.67 -12.66 0.12
CA GLY A 42 2.84 -13.50 -0.13
C GLY A 42 3.72 -12.97 -1.26
N GLU A 43 5.03 -13.31 -1.17
CA GLU A 43 6.03 -12.83 -2.14
C GLU A 43 5.78 -13.33 -3.55
N ASP A 44 5.44 -14.62 -3.71
CA ASP A 44 5.23 -15.23 -5.02
C ASP A 44 4.10 -14.54 -5.79
N PHE A 45 2.99 -14.26 -5.10
CA PHE A 45 1.89 -13.49 -5.66
C PHE A 45 2.37 -12.12 -6.11
N CYS A 46 3.04 -11.37 -5.23
CA CYS A 46 3.51 -10.02 -5.54
C CYS A 46 4.48 -10.01 -6.73
N ARG A 47 5.41 -10.97 -6.81
CA ARG A 47 6.38 -11.10 -7.91
C ARG A 47 5.72 -11.39 -9.25
N SER A 48 4.62 -12.14 -9.26
CA SER A 48 3.86 -12.42 -10.49
C SER A 48 3.07 -11.22 -11.04
N GLN A 49 2.94 -10.13 -10.27
CA GLN A 49 2.20 -8.94 -10.71
C GLN A 49 3.02 -8.05 -11.64
N THR A 50 2.33 -7.19 -12.38
CA THR A 50 2.98 -6.16 -13.22
C THR A 50 3.82 -5.20 -12.37
N PRO A 51 4.85 -4.52 -12.93
CA PRO A 51 5.66 -3.56 -12.19
C PRO A 51 4.85 -2.44 -11.51
N SER A 52 3.78 -1.95 -12.15
CA SER A 52 2.89 -0.94 -11.57
C SER A 52 2.09 -1.48 -10.39
N MET A 53 1.63 -2.72 -10.47
CA MET A 53 0.91 -3.37 -9.37
C MET A 53 1.85 -3.68 -8.20
N GLN A 54 3.08 -4.11 -8.46
CA GLN A 54 4.10 -4.27 -7.42
C GLN A 54 4.33 -2.96 -6.66
N GLN A 55 4.48 -1.84 -7.38
CA GLN A 55 4.59 -0.52 -6.77
C GLN A 55 3.37 -0.18 -5.91
N LEU A 56 2.16 -0.43 -6.43
CA LEU A 56 0.91 -0.13 -5.73
C LEU A 56 0.73 -0.97 -4.44
N LEU A 57 1.12 -2.25 -4.47
CA LEU A 57 1.09 -3.13 -3.31
C LEU A 57 2.14 -2.74 -2.25
N GLY A 58 3.04 -1.81 -2.56
CA GLY A 58 4.12 -1.38 -1.68
C GLY A 58 5.36 -2.26 -1.73
N TRP A 59 5.52 -3.09 -2.78
CA TRP A 59 6.63 -4.04 -2.93
C TRP A 59 8.02 -3.37 -2.80
N TYR A 60 8.13 -2.16 -3.34
CA TYR A 60 9.32 -1.32 -3.32
C TYR A 60 9.34 -0.32 -2.15
N ALA A 61 8.44 -0.44 -1.18
CA ALA A 61 8.40 0.39 0.03
C ALA A 61 8.25 -0.43 1.32
N ARG A 62 8.50 -1.74 1.26
CA ARG A 62 8.34 -2.66 2.40
C ARG A 62 9.30 -2.28 3.54
N THR A 63 8.85 -2.52 4.77
CA THR A 63 9.67 -2.31 5.97
C THR A 63 10.31 -3.64 6.37
N PRO A 64 11.65 -3.74 6.40
CA PRO A 64 12.35 -4.94 6.87
C PRO A 64 11.89 -5.36 8.28
N SER A 65 11.60 -6.65 8.47
CA SER A 65 11.32 -7.26 9.78
C SER A 65 12.55 -7.80 10.49
N THR A 66 13.62 -8.06 9.74
CA THR A 66 14.82 -8.72 10.26
C THR A 66 16.08 -7.98 9.84
N LEU A 67 17.18 -8.20 10.57
CA LEU A 67 18.48 -7.67 10.18
C LEU A 67 18.91 -8.19 8.81
N HIS A 68 18.58 -9.45 8.48
CA HIS A 68 18.88 -10.02 7.17
C HIS A 68 18.18 -9.26 6.03
N GLU A 69 16.90 -8.92 6.19
CA GLU A 69 16.18 -8.09 5.22
C GLU A 69 16.71 -6.65 5.14
N TRP A 70 17.23 -6.12 6.25
CA TRP A 70 17.79 -4.77 6.30
C TRP A 70 19.14 -4.68 5.59
N TYR A 71 20.05 -5.63 5.84
CA TYR A 71 21.41 -5.64 5.31
C TYR A 71 21.49 -6.31 3.93
N GLN A 72 20.78 -5.74 2.95
CA GLN A 72 20.75 -6.22 1.56
C GLN A 72 21.50 -5.26 0.61
N PRO A 73 22.09 -5.77 -0.50
CA PRO A 73 22.61 -4.94 -1.58
C PRO A 73 21.48 -4.12 -2.21
N GLU A 74 21.82 -2.99 -2.86
CA GLU A 74 20.83 -1.99 -3.30
C GLU A 74 19.73 -2.58 -4.19
N GLU A 75 20.08 -3.55 -5.04
CA GLU A 75 19.17 -4.22 -5.97
C GLU A 75 18.12 -5.09 -5.26
N GLN A 76 18.44 -5.57 -4.06
CA GLN A 76 17.61 -6.47 -3.26
C GLN A 76 16.90 -5.76 -2.10
N ARG A 77 17.17 -4.47 -1.88
CA ARG A 77 16.51 -3.69 -0.85
C ARG A 77 15.02 -3.57 -1.11
N PHE A 78 14.28 -3.63 -0.02
CA PHE A 78 12.83 -3.45 0.01
C PHE A 78 12.36 -2.03 -0.26
N TYR A 79 13.28 -1.06 -0.22
CA TYR A 79 13.02 0.33 -0.55
C TYR A 79 13.95 0.79 -1.68
N ARG A 80 13.38 1.45 -2.69
CA ARG A 80 14.12 2.05 -3.80
C ARG A 80 14.20 3.57 -3.66
N LYS A 81 15.28 4.16 -4.17
CA LYS A 81 15.42 5.62 -4.30
C LYS A 81 14.52 6.13 -5.43
N SER A 82 14.18 7.43 -5.39
CA SER A 82 13.49 8.14 -6.48
C SER A 82 12.15 7.53 -6.92
N GLN A 83 11.34 7.10 -5.93
CA GLN A 83 9.96 6.65 -6.15
C GLN A 83 9.00 7.84 -5.99
N GLU A 84 8.62 8.49 -7.09
CA GLU A 84 7.66 9.61 -7.11
C GLU A 84 6.23 9.20 -7.44
#